data_AF-A0A414HGA6-F1
#
_entry.id   AF-A0A414HGA6-F1
#
_cell.length_a   1.000
_cell.length_b   1.000
_cell.length_c   1.000
_cell.angle_alpha   90.00
_cell.angle_beta   90.00
_cell.angle_gamma   90.00
#
_symmetry.space_group_name_H-M   'P 1'
#
loop_
_entity.id
_entity.type
_entity.pdbx_description
1 polymer ?
#
loop_
_entity_poly.entity_id
_entity_poly.type
_entity_poly.pdbx_seq_one_letter_code
_entity_poly.pdbx_strand_id
1 'polypeptide(L)'
;MKSYYYMDCLHREIFLEEEDIQAVPESGRADEACSAIAGKPYVVEQFMADSFRTLKDAASHLCDSPDVKSRHDALMYIVWTAALDIRERRTLRHGEAAVKVTREDGFVWLLVPAENARKLWEADVFALYRLYADDSESLIESEADLESTIEGGYQIGIEVGFASVMGHAARIKQQ
;
A
#
# COMPACT_ATOMS: atom_id res chain seq x y z
N MET A 1 -7.02 -13.52 -7.55
CA MET A 1 -6.82 -12.32 -8.40
C MET A 1 -5.34 -12.23 -8.78
N LYS A 2 -4.99 -11.71 -9.96
CA LYS A 2 -3.59 -11.51 -10.37
C LYS A 2 -3.23 -10.03 -10.28
N SER A 3 -2.02 -9.72 -9.85
CA SER A 3 -1.48 -8.36 -9.88
C SER A 3 -0.23 -8.30 -10.72
N TYR A 4 -0.09 -7.20 -11.45
CA TYR A 4 0.98 -6.98 -12.41
C TYR A 4 1.98 -5.96 -11.88
N TYR A 5 3.24 -6.21 -12.16
CA TYR A 5 4.36 -5.36 -11.82
C TYR A 5 5.28 -5.25 -13.02
N TYR A 6 5.49 -4.03 -13.51
CA TYR A 6 6.50 -3.76 -14.52
C TYR A 6 7.88 -3.76 -13.87
N MET A 7 8.75 -4.65 -14.33
CA MET A 7 10.11 -4.83 -13.82
C MET A 7 11.12 -4.25 -14.80
N ASP A 8 11.73 -3.13 -14.41
CA ASP A 8 12.60 -2.33 -15.29
C ASP A 8 13.81 -3.13 -15.80
N CYS A 9 14.45 -3.93 -14.94
CA CYS A 9 15.63 -4.72 -15.34
C CYS A 9 15.33 -5.86 -16.34
N LEU A 10 14.06 -6.23 -16.50
CA LEU A 10 13.60 -7.22 -17.48
C LEU A 10 12.76 -6.60 -18.60
N HIS A 11 12.49 -5.29 -18.53
CA HIS A 11 11.67 -4.52 -19.46
C HIS A 11 10.30 -5.15 -19.76
N ARG A 12 9.67 -5.77 -18.77
CA ARG A 12 8.37 -6.44 -18.95
C ARG A 12 7.52 -6.45 -17.70
N GLU A 13 6.23 -6.71 -17.90
CA GLU A 13 5.32 -7.03 -16.81
C GLU A 13 5.51 -8.47 -16.35
N ILE A 14 5.52 -8.66 -15.04
CA ILE A 14 5.39 -9.97 -14.40
C ILE A 14 4.15 -9.94 -13.52
N PHE A 15 3.52 -11.09 -13.34
CA PHE A 15 2.34 -11.20 -12.50
C PHE A 15 2.53 -12.22 -11.38
N LEU A 16 1.92 -11.91 -10.25
CA LEU A 16 1.83 -12.78 -9.09
C LEU A 16 0.36 -12.96 -8.68
N GLU A 17 0.04 -14.12 -8.14
CA GLU A 17 -1.26 -14.39 -7.53
C GLU A 17 -1.37 -13.68 -6.17
N GLU A 18 -2.57 -13.22 -5.83
CA GLU A 18 -2.79 -12.45 -4.60
C GLU A 18 -2.35 -13.22 -3.35
N GLU A 19 -2.69 -14.50 -3.27
CA GLU A 19 -2.31 -15.37 -2.15
C GLU A 19 -0.78 -15.47 -1.99
N ASP A 20 -0.05 -15.47 -3.10
CA ASP A 20 1.41 -15.52 -3.10
C ASP A 20 2.04 -14.19 -2.70
N ILE A 21 1.46 -13.07 -3.12
CA ILE A 21 1.90 -11.74 -2.69
C ILE A 21 1.81 -11.60 -1.17
N GLN A 22 0.72 -12.10 -0.57
CA GLN A 22 0.53 -12.05 0.89
C GLN A 22 1.42 -13.03 1.65
N ALA A 23 1.85 -14.13 1.02
CA ALA A 23 2.74 -15.12 1.63
C ALA A 23 4.21 -14.67 1.68
N VAL A 24 4.61 -13.70 0.86
CA VAL A 24 5.98 -13.16 0.85
C VAL A 24 6.27 -12.34 2.12
N PRO A 25 7.44 -12.53 2.77
CA PRO A 25 7.82 -11.77 3.97
C PRO A 25 7.88 -10.26 3.71
N GLU A 26 7.37 -9.48 4.66
CA GLU A 26 7.34 -8.01 4.63
C GLU A 26 8.71 -7.34 4.68
N SER A 27 9.68 -8.01 5.27
CA SER A 27 11.00 -7.45 5.51
C SER A 27 12.04 -8.57 5.62
N GLY A 28 13.31 -8.19 5.56
CA GLY A 28 14.43 -9.12 5.64
C GLY A 28 14.92 -9.53 4.26
N ARG A 29 14.78 -10.82 3.93
CA ARG A 29 15.30 -11.42 2.69
C ARG A 29 14.32 -12.44 2.13
N ALA A 30 14.49 -12.78 0.85
CA ALA A 30 13.80 -13.91 0.25
C ALA A 30 14.01 -15.19 1.08
N ASP A 31 12.92 -15.87 1.43
CA ASP A 31 12.88 -17.01 2.34
C ASP A 31 12.21 -18.25 1.69
N GLU A 32 11.79 -19.21 2.51
CA GLU A 32 11.12 -20.42 2.05
C GLU A 32 9.79 -20.15 1.33
N ALA A 33 9.07 -19.07 1.67
CA ALA A 33 7.85 -18.70 0.95
C ALA A 33 8.21 -18.24 -0.47
N CYS A 34 9.23 -17.39 -0.61
CA CYS A 34 9.75 -17.00 -1.92
C CYS A 34 10.24 -18.21 -2.72
N SER A 35 10.89 -19.18 -2.07
CA SER A 35 11.32 -20.43 -2.69
C SER A 35 10.14 -21.25 -3.22
N ALA A 36 9.10 -21.44 -2.41
CA ALA A 36 7.91 -22.18 -2.81
C ALA A 36 7.19 -21.51 -3.99
N ILE A 37 7.05 -20.18 -3.95
CA ILE A 37 6.39 -19.40 -5.01
C ILE A 37 7.23 -19.44 -6.30
N ALA A 38 8.54 -19.28 -6.21
CA ALA A 38 9.45 -19.33 -7.36
C ALA A 38 9.39 -20.67 -8.12
N GLY A 39 9.04 -21.76 -7.42
CA GLY A 39 8.86 -23.10 -7.99
C GLY A 39 7.49 -23.34 -8.62
N LYS A 40 6.51 -22.42 -8.47
CA LYS A 40 5.17 -22.61 -9.02
C LYS A 40 5.19 -22.57 -10.56
N PRO A 41 4.41 -23.42 -11.25
CA PRO A 41 4.40 -23.48 -12.71
C PRO A 41 4.18 -22.12 -13.38
N TYR A 42 3.23 -21.32 -12.89
CA TYR A 42 2.94 -20.01 -13.47
C TYR A 42 4.10 -19.01 -13.33
N VAL A 43 4.95 -19.15 -12.30
CA VAL A 43 6.16 -18.32 -12.17
C VAL A 43 7.19 -18.85 -13.14
N VAL A 44 7.53 -20.14 -13.08
CA VAL A 44 8.55 -20.75 -13.93
C VAL A 44 8.27 -20.52 -15.43
N GLU A 45 7.02 -20.65 -15.86
CA GLU A 45 6.58 -20.43 -17.25
C GLU A 45 6.79 -18.99 -17.71
N GLN A 46 6.57 -17.99 -16.85
CA GLN A 46 6.81 -16.57 -17.19
C GLN A 46 8.27 -16.30 -17.55
N PHE A 47 9.21 -17.05 -16.99
CA PHE A 47 10.65 -16.85 -17.19
C PHE A 47 11.32 -17.97 -18.00
N MET A 48 10.53 -18.83 -18.67
CA MET A 48 11.05 -20.00 -19.39
C MET A 48 12.01 -19.61 -20.52
N ALA A 49 11.76 -18.47 -21.17
CA ALA A 49 12.60 -17.96 -22.27
C ALA A 49 13.87 -17.26 -21.79
N ASP A 50 13.94 -16.84 -20.52
CA ASP A 50 15.09 -16.10 -19.99
C ASP A 50 16.25 -17.04 -19.67
N SER A 51 17.47 -16.62 -19.95
CA SER A 51 18.66 -17.38 -19.57
C SER A 51 18.95 -17.25 -18.07
N PHE A 52 19.69 -18.20 -17.48
CA PHE A 52 20.14 -18.05 -16.09
C PHE A 52 20.93 -16.76 -15.86
N ARG A 53 21.79 -16.39 -16.83
CA ARG A 53 22.55 -15.15 -16.78
C ARG A 53 21.64 -13.92 -16.69
N THR A 54 20.63 -13.85 -17.55
CA THR A 54 19.63 -12.76 -17.55
C THR A 54 18.95 -12.64 -16.19
N LEU A 55 18.49 -13.77 -15.63
CA LEU A 55 17.81 -13.79 -14.34
C LEU A 55 18.74 -13.39 -13.19
N LYS A 56 19.99 -13.84 -13.23
CA LYS A 56 21.01 -13.50 -12.23
C LYS A 56 21.38 -12.02 -12.29
N ASP A 57 21.54 -11.47 -13.49
CA ASP A 57 21.81 -10.05 -13.70
C ASP A 57 20.64 -9.21 -13.18
N ALA A 58 19.39 -9.60 -13.48
CA ALA A 58 18.19 -8.96 -12.93
C ALA A 58 18.16 -9.00 -11.40
N ALA A 59 18.37 -10.17 -10.78
CA ALA A 59 18.41 -10.28 -9.32
C ALA A 59 19.52 -9.40 -8.70
N SER A 60 20.66 -9.27 -9.37
CA SER A 60 21.78 -8.40 -8.94
C SER A 60 21.48 -6.91 -9.09
N HIS A 61 20.54 -6.54 -9.95
CA HIS A 61 20.02 -5.16 -10.03
C HIS A 61 18.97 -4.85 -8.96
N LEU A 62 18.24 -5.86 -8.50
CA LEU A 62 17.18 -5.70 -7.50
C LEU A 62 17.72 -5.74 -6.06
N CYS A 63 18.85 -6.39 -5.83
CA CYS A 63 19.42 -6.59 -4.49
C CYS A 63 20.93 -6.31 -4.49
N ASP A 64 21.45 -5.68 -3.44
CA ASP A 64 22.85 -5.24 -3.36
C ASP A 64 23.87 -6.40 -3.30
N SER A 65 23.47 -7.59 -2.83
CA SER A 65 24.36 -8.76 -2.74
C SER A 65 23.62 -10.10 -2.68
N PRO A 66 22.91 -10.52 -3.75
CA PRO A 66 22.11 -11.74 -3.72
C PRO A 66 23.00 -12.98 -3.89
N ASP A 67 22.78 -14.01 -3.07
CA ASP A 67 23.43 -15.32 -3.24
C ASP A 67 22.68 -16.14 -4.31
N VAL A 68 23.03 -15.90 -5.58
CA VAL A 68 22.37 -16.54 -6.73
C VAL A 68 23.28 -17.61 -7.35
N LYS A 69 22.97 -18.88 -7.05
CA LYS A 69 23.65 -20.07 -7.54
C LYS A 69 22.84 -20.81 -8.61
N SER A 70 21.52 -20.61 -8.64
CA SER A 70 20.60 -21.30 -9.54
C SER A 70 19.56 -20.36 -10.16
N ARG A 71 18.88 -20.84 -11.21
CA ARG A 71 17.71 -20.14 -11.78
C ARG A 71 16.63 -19.92 -10.73
N HIS A 72 16.42 -20.93 -9.88
CA HIS A 72 15.43 -20.88 -8.80
C HIS A 72 15.77 -19.75 -7.83
N ASP A 73 17.03 -19.63 -7.42
CA ASP A 73 17.48 -18.56 -6.51
C ASP A 73 17.20 -17.19 -7.13
N ALA A 74 17.49 -17.01 -8.43
CA ALA A 74 17.21 -15.76 -9.12
C ALA A 74 15.71 -15.43 -9.13
N LEU A 75 14.86 -16.43 -9.40
CA LEU A 75 13.41 -16.27 -9.35
C LEU A 75 12.92 -15.93 -7.94
N MET A 76 13.53 -16.46 -6.88
CA MET A 76 13.19 -16.10 -5.51
C MET A 76 13.34 -14.59 -5.26
N TYR A 77 14.47 -13.99 -5.66
CA TYR A 77 14.70 -12.55 -5.49
C TYR A 77 13.75 -11.70 -6.36
N ILE A 78 13.47 -12.14 -7.58
CA ILE A 78 12.53 -11.47 -8.49
C ILE A 78 11.11 -11.48 -7.90
N VAL A 79 10.65 -12.64 -7.43
CA VAL A 79 9.33 -12.80 -6.77
C VAL A 79 9.27 -11.93 -5.52
N TRP A 80 10.29 -12.00 -4.67
CA TRP A 80 10.36 -11.24 -3.42
C TRP A 80 10.23 -9.74 -3.69
N THR A 81 11.04 -9.21 -4.60
CA THR A 81 11.05 -7.78 -4.92
C THR A 81 9.72 -7.34 -5.52
N ALA A 82 9.17 -8.10 -6.46
CA ALA A 82 7.92 -7.74 -7.10
C ALA A 82 6.73 -7.78 -6.13
N ALA A 83 6.67 -8.77 -5.25
CA ALA A 83 5.62 -8.85 -4.23
C ALA A 83 5.73 -7.67 -3.26
N LEU A 84 6.93 -7.34 -2.78
CA LEU A 84 7.16 -6.17 -1.93
C LEU A 84 6.74 -4.87 -2.62
N ASP A 85 7.20 -4.62 -3.85
CA ASP A 85 6.84 -3.42 -4.59
C ASP A 85 5.34 -3.32 -4.87
N ILE A 86 4.67 -4.43 -5.21
CA ILE A 86 3.22 -4.44 -5.39
C ILE A 86 2.53 -4.03 -4.08
N ARG A 87 2.99 -4.55 -2.95
CA ARG A 87 2.45 -4.23 -1.63
C ARG A 87 2.74 -2.79 -1.25
N GLU A 88 3.96 -2.30 -1.41
CA GLU A 88 4.33 -0.91 -1.16
C GLU A 88 3.53 0.05 -2.03
N ARG A 89 3.37 -0.21 -3.33
CA ARG A 89 2.53 0.60 -4.23
C ARG A 89 1.06 0.58 -3.82
N ARG A 90 0.58 -0.48 -3.16
CA ARG A 90 -0.77 -0.51 -2.58
C ARG A 90 -0.82 0.29 -1.30
N THR A 91 0.15 0.14 -0.42
CA THR A 91 0.27 0.95 0.81
C THR A 91 0.39 2.43 0.47
N LEU A 92 1.13 2.82 -0.58
CA LEU A 92 1.22 4.19 -1.07
C LEU A 92 -0.09 4.66 -1.69
N ARG A 93 -0.79 3.81 -2.45
CA ARG A 93 -2.16 4.12 -2.95
C ARG A 93 -3.22 4.18 -1.86
N HIS A 94 -3.03 3.47 -0.76
CA HIS A 94 -3.83 3.57 0.47
C HIS A 94 -3.23 4.60 1.46
N GLY A 95 -2.12 5.24 1.08
CA GLY A 95 -1.27 6.08 1.92
C GLY A 95 -1.23 7.54 1.45
N GLU A 96 -1.78 7.86 0.28
CA GLU A 96 -2.29 9.20 0.04
C GLU A 96 -3.53 9.37 0.91
N ALA A 97 -3.30 9.69 2.19
CA ALA A 97 -4.34 10.15 3.06
C ALA A 97 -4.88 11.43 2.43
N ALA A 98 -6.05 11.32 1.82
CA ALA A 98 -6.69 12.46 1.18
C ALA A 98 -7.09 13.44 2.28
N VAL A 99 -6.95 14.74 1.99
CA VAL A 99 -7.27 15.79 2.96
C VAL A 99 -8.39 16.65 2.38
N LYS A 100 -9.41 16.92 3.20
CA LYS A 100 -10.42 17.94 2.90
C LYS A 100 -10.14 19.17 3.77
N VAL A 101 -10.16 20.34 3.15
CA VAL A 101 -10.13 21.62 3.87
C VAL A 101 -11.48 22.30 3.70
N THR A 102 -12.17 22.58 4.81
CA THR A 102 -13.44 23.30 4.81
C THR A 102 -13.22 24.75 4.37
N ARG A 103 -14.11 25.26 3.51
CA ARG A 103 -13.88 26.55 2.85
C ARG A 103 -14.13 27.75 3.77
N GLU A 104 -15.02 27.60 4.74
CA GLU A 104 -15.45 28.72 5.60
C GLU A 104 -14.43 29.06 6.68
N ASP A 105 -13.86 28.06 7.35
CA ASP A 105 -12.99 28.22 8.51
C ASP A 105 -11.56 27.69 8.30
N GLY A 106 -11.31 26.99 7.19
CA GLY A 106 -9.99 26.43 6.87
C GLY A 106 -9.59 25.26 7.77
N PHE A 107 -10.56 24.57 8.36
CA PHE A 107 -10.32 23.36 9.13
C PHE A 107 -9.94 22.19 8.23
N VAL A 108 -9.03 21.36 8.71
CA VAL A 108 -8.40 20.28 7.96
C VAL A 108 -8.90 18.95 8.50
N TRP A 109 -9.38 18.12 7.59
CA TRP A 109 -9.86 16.77 7.82
C TRP A 109 -8.97 15.76 7.12
N LEU A 110 -8.56 14.73 7.85
CA LEU A 110 -7.94 13.55 7.26
C LEU A 110 -9.04 12.61 6.79
N LEU A 111 -9.14 12.35 5.49
CA LEU A 111 -10.15 11.48 4.93
C LEU A 111 -9.79 10.01 5.17
N VAL A 112 -10.73 9.28 5.73
CA VAL A 112 -10.64 7.87 6.04
C VAL A 112 -11.36 7.07 4.94
N PRO A 113 -10.66 6.20 4.21
CA PRO A 113 -11.30 5.27 3.29
C PRO A 113 -12.30 4.37 4.01
N ALA A 114 -13.44 4.08 3.39
CA ALA A 114 -14.51 3.30 4.00
C ALA A 114 -14.05 1.90 4.46
N GLU A 115 -13.13 1.28 3.72
CA GLU A 115 -12.52 -0.01 4.07
C GLU A 115 -11.68 0.03 5.35
N ASN A 116 -11.21 1.20 5.75
CA ASN A 116 -10.41 1.42 6.95
C ASN A 116 -11.24 1.96 8.12
N ALA A 117 -12.40 2.56 7.85
CA ALA A 117 -13.24 3.18 8.86
C ALA A 117 -13.69 2.20 9.96
N ARG A 118 -14.06 0.96 9.60
CA ARG A 118 -14.44 -0.09 10.57
C ARG A 118 -13.31 -0.45 11.52
N LYS A 119 -12.09 -0.60 10.99
CA LYS A 119 -10.90 -0.92 11.81
C LYS A 119 -10.57 0.21 12.78
N LEU A 120 -10.72 1.46 12.34
CA LEU A 120 -10.48 2.64 13.19
C LEU A 120 -11.56 2.81 14.26
N TRP A 121 -12.81 2.51 13.93
CA TRP A 121 -13.92 2.48 14.87
C TRP A 121 -13.72 1.43 15.96
N GLU A 122 -13.41 0.18 15.59
CA GLU A 122 -13.14 -0.90 16.53
C GLU A 122 -11.96 -0.62 17.45
N ALA A 123 -10.95 0.11 16.94
CA ALA A 123 -9.78 0.49 17.72
C ALA A 123 -10.09 1.58 18.76
N ASP A 124 -11.18 2.33 18.60
CA ASP A 124 -11.64 3.41 19.49
C ASP A 124 -10.55 4.44 19.85
N VAL A 125 -9.67 4.74 18.88
CA VAL A 125 -8.51 5.64 19.06
C VAL A 125 -8.83 7.07 18.63
N PHE A 126 -9.72 7.24 17.65
CA PHE A 126 -10.06 8.53 17.06
C PHE A 126 -11.57 8.68 16.91
N ALA A 127 -12.06 9.90 17.16
CA ALA A 127 -13.41 10.28 16.77
C ALA A 127 -13.52 10.31 15.24
N LEU A 128 -14.55 9.65 14.70
CA LEU A 128 -14.84 9.63 13.28
C LEU A 128 -16.02 10.54 12.98
N TYR A 129 -15.93 11.31 11.89
CA TYR A 129 -16.96 12.26 11.48
C TYR A 129 -17.45 11.92 10.08
N ARG A 130 -18.76 12.02 9.86
CA ARG A 130 -19.34 12.08 8.53
C ARG A 130 -19.19 13.52 8.01
N LEU A 131 -18.66 13.68 6.82
CA LEU A 131 -18.48 14.97 6.16
C LEU A 131 -19.48 15.12 5.01
N TYR A 132 -20.20 16.22 5.00
CA TYR A 132 -21.20 16.54 4.00
C TYR A 132 -20.63 17.43 2.88
N ALA A 133 -21.38 17.52 1.79
CA ALA A 133 -20.99 18.31 0.60
C ALA A 133 -21.14 19.82 0.81
N ASP A 134 -21.94 20.24 1.78
CA ASP A 134 -22.15 21.63 2.19
C ASP A 134 -21.12 22.11 3.23
N ASP A 135 -20.03 21.36 3.39
CA ASP A 135 -18.97 21.58 4.38
C ASP A 135 -19.40 21.44 5.85
N SER A 136 -20.63 20.96 6.13
CA SER A 136 -21.02 20.52 7.47
C SER A 136 -20.50 19.12 7.82
N GLU A 137 -20.49 18.79 9.09
CA GLU A 137 -20.03 17.53 9.65
C GLU A 137 -20.92 17.03 10.79
N SER A 138 -20.90 15.72 11.02
CA SER A 138 -21.54 15.10 12.19
C SER A 138 -20.66 14.01 12.77
N LEU A 139 -20.51 13.97 14.09
CA LEU A 139 -19.84 12.89 14.79
C LEU A 139 -20.58 11.56 14.53
N ILE A 140 -19.82 10.49 14.28
CA ILE A 140 -20.33 9.13 14.21
C ILE A 140 -20.35 8.60 15.65
N GLU A 141 -21.54 8.36 16.20
CA GLU A 141 -21.72 7.99 17.61
C GLU A 141 -22.07 6.51 17.81
N SER A 142 -22.41 5.80 16.74
CA SER A 142 -22.77 4.38 16.80
C SER A 142 -22.30 3.59 15.58
N GLU A 143 -22.22 2.26 15.73
CA GLU A 143 -21.93 1.35 14.61
C GLU A 143 -22.97 1.48 13.50
N ALA A 144 -24.25 1.70 13.83
CA ALA A 144 -25.30 1.94 12.84
C ALA A 144 -25.08 3.25 12.05
N ASP A 145 -24.57 4.30 12.71
CA ASP A 145 -24.22 5.55 12.05
C ASP A 145 -23.01 5.37 11.13
N LEU A 146 -22.03 4.57 11.55
CA LEU A 146 -20.87 4.22 10.73
C LEU A 146 -21.30 3.49 9.46
N GLU A 147 -22.11 2.42 9.60
CA GLU A 147 -22.58 1.63 8.46
C GLU A 147 -23.44 2.47 7.51
N SER A 148 -24.36 3.29 8.02
CA SER A 148 -25.15 4.19 7.16
C SER A 148 -24.30 5.25 6.45
N THR A 149 -23.18 5.67 7.06
CA THR A 149 -22.21 6.58 6.43
C THR A 149 -21.51 5.91 5.25
N ILE A 150 -21.04 4.67 5.46
CA ILE A 150 -20.35 3.87 4.44
C ILE A 150 -21.31 3.52 3.29
N GLU A 151 -22.50 3.00 3.59
CA GLU A 151 -23.50 2.63 2.60
C GLU A 151 -24.03 3.84 1.82
N GLY A 152 -24.15 4.99 2.50
CA GLY A 152 -24.54 6.25 1.88
C GLY A 152 -23.45 6.89 1.01
N GLY A 153 -22.23 6.35 1.01
CA GLY A 153 -21.10 6.88 0.24
C GLY A 153 -20.60 8.24 0.73
N TYR A 154 -20.87 8.58 1.99
CA TYR A 154 -20.38 9.83 2.58
C TYR A 154 -18.89 9.75 2.88
N GLN A 155 -18.21 10.90 2.87
CA GLN A 155 -16.81 10.98 3.28
C GLN A 155 -16.71 10.85 4.79
N ILE A 156 -15.70 10.12 5.26
CA ILE A 156 -15.40 9.97 6.69
C ILE A 156 -14.12 10.74 7.00
N GLY A 157 -14.13 11.53 8.06
CA GLY A 157 -13.02 12.40 8.47
C GLY A 157 -12.54 12.11 9.89
N ILE A 158 -11.24 12.33 10.11
CA ILE A 158 -10.65 12.55 11.44
C ILE A 158 -10.21 14.01 11.51
N GLU A 159 -10.48 14.65 12.65
CA GLU A 159 -10.05 16.02 12.89
C GLU A 159 -8.52 16.14 12.91
N VAL A 160 -7.97 17.10 12.15
CA VAL A 160 -6.54 17.43 12.17
C VAL A 160 -6.31 18.78 12.84
N GLY A 161 -7.12 19.79 12.50
CA GLY A 161 -7.01 21.16 13.02
C GLY A 161 -7.00 22.23 11.92
N PHE A 162 -6.72 23.48 12.26
CA PHE A 162 -6.78 24.60 11.32
C PHE A 162 -5.47 24.81 10.54
N ALA A 163 -5.59 25.02 9.22
CA ALA A 163 -4.43 25.25 8.34
C ALA A 163 -3.59 26.48 8.75
N SER A 164 -4.23 27.52 9.30
CA SER A 164 -3.57 28.75 9.77
C SER A 164 -2.60 28.53 10.93
N VAL A 165 -2.88 27.55 11.79
CA VAL A 165 -2.03 27.15 12.93
C VAL A 165 -0.81 26.36 12.44
N MET A 166 -1.00 25.51 11.42
CA MET A 166 0.08 24.71 10.84
C MET A 166 1.12 25.57 10.11
N GLY A 167 0.71 26.67 9.48
CA GLY A 167 1.62 27.65 8.87
C GLY A 167 2.53 28.38 9.87
N HIS A 168 2.07 28.59 11.12
CA HIS A 168 2.91 29.14 12.19
C HIS A 168 3.90 28.12 12.75
N ALA A 169 3.48 26.87 12.95
CA ALA A 169 4.35 25.80 13.43
C ALA A 169 5.52 25.50 12.46
N ALA A 170 5.28 25.58 11.15
CA ALA A 170 6.33 25.42 10.13
C ALA A 170 7.39 26.54 10.17
N ARG A 171 7.02 27.77 10.54
CA ARG A 171 7.94 28.91 10.65
C ARG A 171 8.77 28.89 11.93
N ILE A 172 8.24 28.34 13.03
CA ILE A 172 8.97 28.23 14.31
C ILE A 172 10.12 27.21 14.22
N LYS A 173 10.01 26.16 13.37
CA LYS A 173 11.10 25.18 13.17
C LYS A 173 12.24 25.67 12.26
N GLN A 174 12.15 26.87 11.69
CA GLN A 174 13.17 27.46 10.81
C GLN A 174 13.92 28.65 11.45
N GLN A 175 13.73 28.90 12.75
CA GLN A 175 14.50 29.85 13.56
C GLN A 175 15.30 29.11 14.62
#